data_AF-A0A7K4M471-F1
#
_entry.id   AF-A0A7K4M471-F1
#
_cell.length_a   1.000
_cell.length_b   1.000
_cell.length_c   1.000
_cell.angle_alpha   90.00
_cell.angle_beta   90.00
_cell.angle_gamma   90.00
#
_symmetry.space_group_name_H-M   'P 1'
#
loop_
_entity.id
_entity.type
_entity.pdbx_description
1 polymer ?
#
loop_
_entity_poly.entity_id
_entity_poly.type
_entity_poly.pdbx_seq_one_letter_code
_entity_poly.pdbx_strand_id
1 'polypeptide(L)' 'VRLHSHDVRYGSGSGQQSVTGVSAADDGNSYWRVRGRTAAVCERGAPVRCGQAIRLTHVGTGRNLHSHRFSSPLSGNQ' A
#
# COMPACT_ATOMS: atom_id res chain seq x y z
N VAL A 1 -12.48 -6.38 6.21
CA VAL A 1 -11.75 -5.11 6.03
C VAL A 1 -10.84 -5.25 4.82
N ARG A 2 -10.75 -4.24 3.95
CA ARG A 2 -9.91 -4.19 2.75
C ARG A 2 -8.90 -3.07 2.86
N LEU A 3 -7.67 -3.32 2.40
CA LEU A 3 -6.62 -2.31 2.33
C LEU A 3 -7.01 -1.23 1.31
N HIS A 4 -6.96 0.02 1.71
CA HIS A 4 -7.51 1.13 0.96
C HIS A 4 -6.60 2.35 0.99
N SER A 5 -6.60 3.15 -0.08
CA SER A 5 -5.89 4.44 -0.12
C SER A 5 -6.61 5.42 -1.06
N HIS A 6 -6.41 6.71 -0.86
CA HIS A 6 -7.08 7.77 -1.60
C HIS A 6 -6.22 9.04 -1.56
N ASP A 7 -6.57 10.11 -2.27
CA ASP A 7 -5.76 11.33 -2.30
C ASP A 7 -5.96 12.23 -1.06
N VAL A 8 -5.84 11.62 0.12
CA VAL A 8 -5.72 12.32 1.41
C VAL A 8 -4.39 11.90 2.04
N ARG A 9 -3.77 12.84 2.73
CA ARG A 9 -2.48 12.66 3.40
C ARG A 9 -2.67 12.65 4.91
N TYR A 10 -1.74 12.05 5.63
CA TYR A 10 -1.71 12.18 7.07
C TYR A 10 -1.42 13.63 7.48
N GLY A 11 -2.09 14.11 8.53
CA GLY A 11 -1.82 15.42 9.14
C GLY A 11 -0.66 15.42 10.13
N SER A 12 -0.01 14.28 10.34
CA SER A 12 1.10 14.08 11.27
C SER A 12 2.08 13.03 10.71
N GLY A 13 3.16 12.75 11.45
CA GLY A 13 4.19 11.80 11.03
C GLY A 13 4.89 12.28 9.77
N SER A 14 4.90 11.47 8.71
CA SER A 14 5.58 11.79 7.46
C SER A 14 4.79 12.71 6.51
N GLY A 15 3.50 12.95 6.77
CA GLY A 15 2.64 13.73 5.88
C GLY A 15 2.38 13.09 4.50
N GLN A 16 2.76 11.82 4.32
CA GLN A 16 2.54 11.10 3.07
C GLN A 16 1.07 10.63 2.93
N GLN A 17 0.72 10.10 1.76
CA GLN A 17 -0.62 9.57 1.48
C GLN A 17 -1.05 8.54 2.54
N SER A 18 -2.30 8.65 3.00
CA SER A 18 -2.86 7.76 4.00
C SER A 18 -3.20 6.38 3.42
N VAL A 19 -3.16 5.37 4.28
CA VAL A 19 -3.56 4.00 3.98
C VAL A 19 -4.46 3.52 5.12
N THR A 20 -5.65 3.04 4.79
CA THR A 20 -6.69 2.70 5.77
C THR A 20 -7.28 1.32 5.51
N GLY A 21 -8.17 0.88 6.41
CA GLY A 21 -9.00 -0.30 6.24
C GLY A 21 -10.48 0.10 6.10
N VAL A 22 -11.15 -0.38 5.04
CA VAL A 22 -12.58 -0.12 4.81
C VAL A 22 -13.40 -1.42 4.75
N SER A 23 -14.69 -1.36 5.05
CA SER A 23 -15.60 -2.53 4.98
C SER A 23 -16.28 -2.68 3.62
N ALA A 24 -16.42 -1.58 2.87
CA ALA A 24 -16.99 -1.58 1.52
C ALA A 24 -16.26 -2.56 0.60
N ALA A 25 -17.02 -3.27 -0.24
CA ALA A 25 -16.46 -4.34 -1.08
C ALA A 25 -15.96 -3.88 -2.43
N ASP A 26 -16.69 -2.97 -3.05
CA ASP A 26 -16.53 -2.64 -4.46
C ASP A 26 -16.04 -1.21 -4.64
N ASP A 27 -15.10 -0.80 -3.79
CA ASP A 27 -14.41 0.48 -3.91
C ASP A 27 -13.09 0.30 -4.66
N GLY A 28 -12.97 0.95 -5.83
CA GLY A 28 -11.77 0.92 -6.67
C GLY A 28 -10.50 1.43 -5.98
N ASN A 29 -10.64 2.26 -4.95
CA ASN A 29 -9.55 2.71 -4.08
C ASN A 29 -9.03 1.60 -3.13
N SER A 30 -9.61 0.40 -3.21
CA SER A 30 -9.13 -0.80 -2.52
C SER A 30 -8.34 -1.74 -3.44
N TYR A 31 -8.09 -1.34 -4.69
CA TYR A 31 -7.33 -2.16 -5.65
C TYR A 31 -5.83 -1.88 -5.59
N TRP A 32 -5.06 -2.96 -5.48
CA TRP A 32 -3.60 -2.95 -5.42
C TRP A 32 -3.00 -3.87 -6.47
N ARG A 33 -1.97 -3.38 -7.16
CA ARG A 33 -1.19 -4.15 -8.13
C ARG A 33 0.09 -4.67 -7.48
N VAL A 34 0.31 -5.97 -7.59
CA VAL A 34 1.57 -6.62 -7.20
C VAL A 34 2.63 -6.32 -8.26
N ARG A 35 3.83 -5.91 -7.80
CA ARG A 35 5.02 -5.70 -8.64
C ARG A 35 6.24 -6.33 -7.98
N GLY A 36 7.24 -6.68 -8.79
CA GLY A 36 8.55 -7.09 -8.30
C GLY A 36 9.27 -5.97 -7.54
N ARG A 37 10.32 -6.33 -6.81
CA ARG A 37 11.24 -5.38 -6.16
C ARG A 37 11.79 -4.36 -7.19
N THR A 38 12.27 -3.21 -6.71
CA THR A 38 12.99 -2.24 -7.55
C THR A 38 14.06 -2.95 -8.38
N ALA A 39 14.12 -2.62 -9.67
CA ALA A 39 15.00 -3.21 -10.69
C ALA A 39 14.79 -4.71 -11.02
N ALA A 40 13.83 -5.40 -10.38
CA ALA A 40 13.44 -6.75 -10.76
C ALA A 40 12.24 -6.74 -11.72
N VAL A 41 12.37 -7.44 -12.85
CA VAL A 41 11.25 -7.72 -13.75
C VAL A 41 10.47 -8.91 -13.17
N CYS A 42 9.15 -8.77 -13.03
CA CYS A 42 8.27 -9.90 -12.72
C CYS A 42 7.29 -10.08 -13.87
N GLU A 43 7.27 -11.27 -14.46
CA GLU A 43 6.33 -11.60 -15.50
C GLU A 43 4.91 -11.73 -14.93
N ARG A 44 3.93 -11.27 -15.70
CA ARG A 44 2.52 -11.42 -15.31
C ARG A 44 2.18 -12.91 -15.25
N GLY A 45 1.52 -13.33 -14.18
CA GLY A 45 1.16 -14.73 -13.96
C GLY A 45 2.23 -15.55 -13.24
N ALA A 46 3.43 -15.00 -13.00
CA ALA A 46 4.41 -15.65 -12.15
C ALA A 46 3.87 -15.78 -10.70
N PRO A 47 3.95 -16.97 -10.08
CA PRO A 47 3.46 -17.17 -8.72
C PRO A 47 4.31 -16.39 -7.71
N VAL A 48 3.66 -15.79 -6.72
CA VAL A 48 4.33 -15.12 -5.59
C VAL A 48 4.65 -16.15 -4.53
N ARG A 49 5.94 -16.34 -4.22
CA ARG A 49 6.40 -17.30 -3.21
C ARG A 49 6.35 -16.69 -1.81
N CYS A 50 6.16 -17.52 -0.79
CA CYS A 50 6.33 -17.10 0.61
C CYS A 50 7.75 -16.55 0.83
N GLY A 51 7.86 -15.42 1.55
CA GLY A 51 9.12 -14.73 1.79
C GLY A 51 9.65 -13.90 0.60
N GLN A 52 8.98 -13.93 -0.56
CA GLN A 52 9.38 -13.12 -1.70
C GLN A 52 9.09 -11.63 -1.46
N ALA A 53 10.12 -10.80 -1.64
CA ALA A 53 9.96 -9.35 -1.59
C ALA A 53 9.15 -8.86 -2.81
N ILE A 54 8.03 -8.20 -2.54
CA ILE A 54 7.16 -7.58 -3.54
C ILE A 54 6.90 -6.11 -3.21
N ARG A 55 6.30 -5.39 -4.16
CA ARG A 55 5.69 -4.09 -3.93
C ARG A 55 4.20 -4.16 -4.20
N LEU A 56 3.41 -3.56 -3.32
CA LEU A 56 1.99 -3.31 -3.54
C LEU A 56 1.84 -1.86 -3.99
N THR A 57 1.35 -1.65 -5.20
CA THR A 57 1.10 -0.33 -5.77
C THR A 57 -0.40 -0.06 -5.81
N HIS A 58 -0.85 1.02 -5.19
CA HIS A 58 -2.25 1.43 -5.24
C HIS A 58 -2.63 1.81 -6.68
N VAL A 59 -3.73 1.25 -7.21
CA VAL A 59 -4.08 1.42 -8.62
C VAL A 59 -4.48 2.85 -8.93
N GLY A 60 -5.28 3.50 -8.07
CA GLY A 60 -5.80 4.85 -8.33
C GLY A 60 -4.73 5.94 -8.26
N THR A 61 -3.70 5.79 -7.42
CA THR A 61 -2.72 6.87 -7.16
C THR A 61 -1.32 6.53 -7.67
N GLY A 62 -1.05 5.28 -8.04
CA GLY A 62 0.28 4.81 -8.44
C GLY A 62 1.32 4.79 -7.32
N ARG A 63 0.96 5.13 -6.08
CA ARG A 63 1.86 5.14 -4.91
C ARG A 63 2.05 3.71 -4.38
N ASN A 64 3.18 3.45 -3.74
CA ASN A 64 3.47 2.14 -3.14
C ASN A 64 3.05 2.11 -1.68
N LEU A 65 2.60 0.95 -1.20
CA LEU A 65 2.51 0.68 0.23
C LEU A 65 3.90 0.84 0.84
N HIS A 66 4.00 1.69 1.85
CA HIS A 66 5.26 2.11 2.41
C HIS A 66 5.15 2.25 3.93
N SER A 67 6.25 1.96 4.62
CA SER A 67 6.43 2.25 6.03
C SER A 67 7.86 2.74 6.25
N HIS A 68 8.06 3.46 7.34
CA HIS A 68 9.30 4.12 7.74
C HIS A 68 9.26 4.44 9.24
N ARG A 69 10.33 5.03 9.77
CA ARG A 69 10.48 5.37 11.20
C ARG A 69 9.73 6.63 11.59
N PHE A 70 8.40 6.59 11.50
CA PHE A 70 7.48 7.62 11.97
C PHE A 70 6.36 6.96 12.78
N SER A 71 5.93 7.63 13.86
CA SER A 71 4.79 7.17 14.66
C SER A 71 3.50 7.21 13.84
N SER A 72 2.70 6.14 13.97
CA SER A 72 1.36 6.05 13.39
C SER A 72 0.43 7.10 14.01
N PRO A 73 -0.52 7.63 13.22
CA PRO A 73 -1.28 8.81 13.61
C PRO A 73 -2.26 8.60 14.77
N LEU A 74 -2.67 7.36 15.05
CA LEU A 74 -3.70 7.06 16.05
C LEU A 74 -3.21 6.17 17.20
N SER A 75 -2.36 5.18 16.93
CA SER A 75 -1.88 4.27 17.97
C SER A 75 -0.52 4.65 18.55
N GLY A 76 0.20 5.60 17.94
CA GLY A 76 1.56 5.97 18.35
C GLY A 76 2.62 4.89 18.07
N ASN A 77 2.21 3.71 17.61
CA ASN A 77 3.07 2.58 17.25
C ASN A 77 3.76 2.80 15.91
N GLN A 78 4.68 1.89 15.56
CA GLN A 78 5.30 1.78 14.25
C GLN A 78 4.84 0.52 13.52
#